data_AF-A0A851V295-F1
#
_entry.id   AF-A0A851V295-F1
#
_cell.length_a   1.000
_cell.length_b   1.000
_cell.length_c   1.000
_cell.angle_alpha   90.00
_cell.angle_beta   90.00
_cell.angle_gamma   90.00
#
_symmetry.space_group_name_H-M   'P 1'
#
loop_
_entity.id
_entity.type
_entity.pdbx_description
1 polymer ?
#
loop_
_entity_poly.entity_id
_entity_poly.type
_entity_poly.pdbx_seq_one_letter_code
_entity_poly.pdbx_strand_id
1 'polypeptide(L)'
;YVCSTWGNNHFKTFDGDVFQFPGLCEYNFVSDCRDVYKEFSVHIQRALNSNGHPEIQYILIKIKDIAIYLKPNLVVVDGRIVKTPYYSSGVFIEASEIYIKIYAKLGMVLMWNQQDALMVELDNKFNNHTCGLCGDYNGIQIYNEFIKGGAYNSITFGNMQKISKPTARCEDPDETQALPSCNEHRDECQRLLTSPAFADCRLRLNLEMYIQACMQDKCACNGKTDSFCLCSTISEYSRQCSHAGGRPREWRTENFC
;
A
#
# COMPACT_ATOMS: atom_id res chain seq x y z
N TYR A 1 0.99 -12.03 -7.23
CA TYR A 1 1.51 -11.66 -5.90
C TYR A 1 1.15 -10.21 -5.61
N VAL A 2 1.08 -9.82 -4.34
CA VAL A 2 0.42 -8.56 -3.93
C VAL A 2 1.33 -7.67 -3.10
N CYS A 3 1.51 -6.43 -3.56
CA CYS A 3 2.03 -5.31 -2.79
C CYS A 3 0.87 -4.44 -2.29
N SER A 4 0.98 -3.87 -1.09
CA SER A 4 -0.02 -2.93 -0.57
C SER A 4 0.56 -1.82 0.29
N THR A 5 -0.22 -0.75 0.41
CA THR A 5 -0.02 0.31 1.42
C THR A 5 -1.37 0.67 2.02
N TRP A 6 -1.40 1.03 3.30
CA TRP A 6 -2.63 1.35 4.03
C TRP A 6 -2.34 2.25 5.25
N GLY A 7 -3.40 2.81 5.83
CA GLY A 7 -3.36 3.43 7.15
C GLY A 7 -2.23 4.42 7.35
N ASN A 8 -1.61 4.35 8.53
CA ASN A 8 -0.56 5.25 8.98
C ASN A 8 0.81 4.95 8.31
N ASN A 9 0.86 5.07 6.98
CA ASN A 9 2.07 4.92 6.17
C ASN A 9 2.70 3.52 6.22
N HIS A 10 1.88 2.49 6.37
CA HIS A 10 2.33 1.11 6.25
C HIS A 10 2.48 0.71 4.79
N PHE A 11 3.48 -0.11 4.51
CA PHE A 11 3.75 -0.72 3.22
C PHE A 11 4.01 -2.21 3.41
N LYS A 12 3.63 -3.01 2.42
CA LYS A 12 3.94 -4.42 2.31
C LYS A 12 4.48 -4.71 0.91
N THR A 13 5.70 -5.23 0.81
CA THR A 13 6.33 -5.63 -0.46
C THR A 13 5.65 -6.86 -1.08
N PHE A 14 6.00 -7.20 -2.33
CA PHE A 14 5.52 -8.44 -2.95
C PHE A 14 5.96 -9.70 -2.21
N ASP A 15 7.11 -9.63 -1.53
CA ASP A 15 7.74 -10.75 -0.82
C ASP A 15 7.38 -10.79 0.68
N GLY A 16 6.52 -9.85 1.13
CA GLY A 16 5.84 -9.91 2.42
C GLY A 16 6.43 -9.05 3.53
N ASP A 17 7.46 -8.25 3.24
CA ASP A 17 8.07 -7.35 4.22
C ASP A 17 7.16 -6.15 4.49
N VAL A 18 6.86 -5.93 5.77
CA VAL A 18 6.02 -4.84 6.24
C VAL A 18 6.89 -3.79 6.90
N PHE A 19 6.75 -2.54 6.47
CA PHE A 19 7.51 -1.42 6.99
C PHE A 19 6.67 -0.14 7.00
N GLN A 20 7.14 0.85 7.76
CA GLN A 20 6.51 2.18 7.83
C GLN A 20 7.42 3.22 7.19
N PHE A 21 6.84 4.06 6.31
CA PHE A 21 7.57 5.12 5.62
C PHE A 21 6.71 6.39 5.47
N PRO A 22 6.93 7.43 6.31
CA PRO A 22 6.06 8.60 6.39
C PRO A 22 6.39 9.70 5.35
N GLY A 23 6.76 9.32 4.13
CA GLY A 23 7.06 10.26 3.04
C GLY A 23 5.82 10.94 2.46
N LEU A 24 5.90 12.26 2.21
CA LEU A 24 4.82 13.06 1.63
C LEU A 24 5.10 13.56 0.19
N CYS A 25 6.27 13.23 -0.35
CA CYS A 25 6.62 13.49 -1.74
C CYS A 25 5.94 12.50 -2.71
N GLU A 26 6.19 12.66 -4.01
CA GLU A 26 5.87 11.61 -4.98
C GLU A 26 6.94 10.51 -4.89
N TYR A 27 6.51 9.26 -4.77
CA TYR A 27 7.38 8.09 -4.71
C TYR A 27 6.97 7.03 -5.73
N ASN A 28 7.96 6.30 -6.24
CA ASN A 28 7.75 5.11 -7.04
C ASN A 28 7.19 3.99 -6.15
N PHE A 29 5.90 3.70 -6.26
CA PHE A 29 5.29 2.59 -5.53
C PHE A 29 5.77 1.26 -6.12
N VAL A 30 5.58 1.08 -7.43
CA VAL A 30 6.12 -0.05 -8.18
C VAL A 30 6.28 0.32 -9.64
N SER A 31 7.39 -0.08 -10.23
CA SER A 31 7.65 0.05 -11.67
C SER A 31 8.27 -1.22 -12.23
N ASP A 32 8.09 -1.44 -13.52
CA ASP A 32 8.91 -2.38 -14.28
C ASP A 32 10.26 -1.73 -14.58
N CYS A 33 11.33 -2.36 -14.11
CA CYS A 33 12.70 -1.84 -14.15
C CYS A 33 13.62 -2.69 -15.03
N ARG A 34 13.05 -3.43 -15.99
CA ARG A 34 13.81 -4.05 -17.07
C ARG A 34 14.50 -2.97 -17.93
N ASP A 35 15.76 -3.22 -18.28
CA ASP A 35 16.62 -2.25 -18.96
C ASP A 35 16.12 -1.82 -20.35
N VAL A 36 15.38 -2.69 -21.04
CA VAL A 36 15.01 -2.49 -22.45
C VAL A 36 13.71 -1.70 -22.61
N TYR A 37 12.67 -2.08 -21.89
CA TYR A 37 11.34 -1.51 -22.02
C TYR A 37 10.56 -1.66 -20.72
N LYS A 38 10.08 -0.53 -20.19
CA LYS A 38 9.23 -0.50 -18.99
C LYS A 38 7.77 -0.65 -19.39
N GLU A 39 7.15 -1.78 -19.04
CA GLU A 39 5.74 -2.03 -19.35
C GLU A 39 4.79 -1.16 -18.52
N PHE A 40 5.17 -0.82 -17.28
CA PHE A 40 4.35 0.02 -16.42
C PHE A 40 5.15 0.78 -15.35
N SER A 41 4.54 1.82 -14.79
CA SER A 41 4.93 2.45 -13.53
C SER A 41 3.71 2.90 -12.74
N VAL A 42 3.79 2.84 -11.41
CA VAL A 42 2.78 3.31 -10.46
C VAL A 42 3.48 4.20 -9.45
N HIS A 43 3.14 5.48 -9.45
CA HIS A 43 3.65 6.44 -8.47
C HIS A 43 2.50 6.91 -7.58
N ILE A 44 2.82 7.19 -6.33
CA ILE A 44 1.87 7.71 -5.35
C ILE A 44 2.41 8.98 -4.72
N GLN A 45 1.53 9.90 -4.36
CA GLN A 45 1.84 10.99 -3.43
C GLN A 45 0.82 10.98 -2.30
N ARG A 46 1.31 11.00 -1.06
CA ARG A 46 0.47 11.15 0.13
C ARG A 46 0.34 12.61 0.53
N ALA A 47 -0.74 12.92 1.24
CA ALA A 47 -0.95 14.19 1.93
C ALA A 47 -1.64 13.93 3.28
N LEU A 48 -1.58 14.89 4.19
CA LEU A 48 -2.33 14.81 5.44
C LEU A 48 -3.73 15.39 5.25
N ASN A 49 -4.75 14.69 5.72
CA ASN A 49 -6.12 15.19 5.77
C ASN A 49 -6.32 16.20 6.92
N SER A 50 -7.55 16.70 7.10
CA SER A 50 -7.87 17.68 8.15
C SER A 50 -7.60 17.21 9.58
N ASN A 51 -7.58 15.89 9.80
CA ASN A 51 -7.31 15.26 11.09
C ASN A 51 -5.82 14.93 11.28
N GLY A 52 -4.98 15.23 10.28
CA GLY A 52 -3.56 14.89 10.28
C GLY A 52 -3.27 13.45 9.89
N HIS A 53 -4.23 12.71 9.34
CA HIS A 53 -4.00 11.34 8.89
C HIS A 53 -3.49 11.30 7.45
N PRO A 54 -2.54 10.41 7.13
CA PRO A 54 -2.03 10.28 5.79
C PRO A 54 -3.03 9.60 4.85
N GLU A 55 -3.32 10.24 3.73
CA GLU A 55 -4.16 9.74 2.63
C GLU A 55 -3.41 9.84 1.30
N ILE A 56 -3.79 9.02 0.32
CA ILE A 56 -3.22 9.10 -1.03
C ILE A 56 -3.86 10.28 -1.75
N GLN A 57 -3.08 11.34 -2.00
CA GLN A 57 -3.55 12.54 -2.69
C GLN A 57 -3.82 12.26 -4.17
N TYR A 58 -2.95 11.47 -4.81
CA TYR A 58 -3.16 10.98 -6.17
C TYR A 58 -2.30 9.75 -6.46
N ILE A 59 -2.68 9.04 -7.51
CA ILE A 59 -1.92 7.93 -8.09
C ILE A 59 -1.67 8.24 -9.57
N LEU A 60 -0.41 8.15 -10.00
CA LEU A 60 -0.02 8.21 -11.41
C LEU A 60 0.30 6.80 -11.87
N ILE A 61 -0.37 6.35 -12.92
CA ILE A 61 -0.16 5.03 -13.49
C ILE A 61 0.18 5.22 -14.96
N LYS A 62 1.31 4.66 -15.38
CA LYS A 62 1.65 4.55 -16.79
C LYS A 62 1.61 3.09 -17.17
N ILE A 63 0.84 2.74 -18.20
CA ILE A 63 0.78 1.39 -18.77
C ILE A 63 1.14 1.54 -20.25
N LYS A 64 2.38 1.17 -20.60
CA LYS A 64 2.97 1.47 -21.92
C LYS A 64 2.84 2.96 -22.25
N ASP A 65 1.99 3.31 -23.20
CA ASP A 65 1.76 4.67 -23.68
C ASP A 65 0.55 5.36 -23.02
N ILE A 66 -0.23 4.62 -22.22
CA ILE A 66 -1.44 5.14 -21.57
C ILE A 66 -1.05 5.74 -20.22
N ALA A 67 -1.45 6.98 -19.98
CA ALA A 67 -1.30 7.65 -18.69
C ALA A 67 -2.66 7.75 -17.98
N ILE A 68 -2.74 7.22 -16.76
CA ILE A 68 -3.92 7.25 -15.91
C ILE A 68 -3.57 8.05 -14.65
N TYR A 69 -4.40 9.02 -14.34
CA TYR A 69 -4.30 9.84 -13.15
C TYR A 69 -5.54 9.64 -12.30
N LEU A 70 -5.34 9.19 -11.05
CA LEU A 70 -6.41 8.96 -10.09
C LEU A 70 -6.37 9.99 -8.97
N LYS A 71 -7.55 10.50 -8.64
CA LYS A 71 -7.86 11.29 -7.44
C LYS A 71 -9.17 10.80 -6.84
N PRO A 72 -9.51 11.14 -5.60
CA PRO A 72 -10.80 10.76 -5.04
C PRO A 72 -11.93 11.25 -5.95
N ASN A 73 -12.81 10.33 -6.37
CA ASN A 73 -13.92 10.57 -7.31
C ASN A 73 -13.52 11.11 -8.71
N LEU A 74 -12.25 10.93 -9.13
CA LEU A 74 -11.75 11.45 -10.40
C LEU A 74 -10.82 10.45 -11.10
N VAL A 75 -11.18 10.08 -12.32
CA VAL A 75 -10.36 9.27 -13.22
C VAL A 75 -10.05 10.09 -14.48
N VAL A 76 -8.77 10.25 -14.77
CA VAL A 76 -8.28 10.93 -15.97
C VAL A 76 -7.41 9.95 -16.76
N VAL A 77 -7.69 9.81 -18.05
CA VAL A 77 -6.90 8.98 -18.98
C VAL A 77 -6.42 9.88 -20.12
N ASP A 78 -5.11 9.91 -20.36
CA ASP A 78 -4.44 10.72 -21.39
C ASP A 78 -4.89 12.19 -21.37
N GLY A 79 -4.97 12.76 -20.17
CA GLY A 79 -5.35 14.16 -19.94
C GLY A 79 -6.85 14.46 -20.05
N ARG A 80 -7.70 13.45 -20.25
CA ARG A 80 -9.16 13.61 -20.34
C ARG A 80 -9.86 12.94 -19.18
N ILE A 81 -10.80 13.65 -18.56
CA ILE A 81 -11.70 13.06 -17.55
C ILE A 81 -12.57 12.00 -18.24
N VAL A 82 -12.62 10.80 -17.69
CA VAL A 82 -13.43 9.69 -18.22
C VAL A 82 -14.52 9.30 -17.23
N LYS A 83 -15.62 8.75 -17.75
CA LYS A 83 -16.65 8.11 -16.93
C LYS A 83 -16.33 6.63 -16.77
N THR A 84 -16.60 6.07 -15.59
CA THR A 84 -16.48 4.63 -15.32
C THR A 84 -17.83 3.93 -15.53
N PRO A 85 -17.84 2.66 -15.97
CA PRO A 85 -16.67 1.88 -16.38
C PRO A 85 -16.06 2.40 -17.69
N TYR A 86 -14.74 2.29 -17.81
CA TYR A 86 -13.95 2.72 -18.97
C TYR A 86 -13.16 1.54 -19.52
N TYR A 87 -13.11 1.38 -20.84
CA TYR A 87 -12.31 0.36 -21.50
C TYR A 87 -11.60 0.92 -22.72
N SER A 88 -10.28 0.79 -22.77
CA SER A 88 -9.49 1.17 -23.93
C SER A 88 -8.12 0.50 -23.89
N SER A 89 -7.59 0.11 -25.06
CA SER A 89 -6.20 -0.33 -25.22
C SER A 89 -5.72 -1.40 -24.21
N GLY A 90 -6.62 -2.32 -23.84
CA GLY A 90 -6.32 -3.39 -22.88
C GLY A 90 -6.32 -2.97 -21.41
N VAL A 91 -6.84 -1.78 -21.11
CA VAL A 91 -7.10 -1.29 -19.75
C VAL A 91 -8.61 -1.23 -19.54
N PHE A 92 -9.08 -1.85 -18.46
CA PHE A 92 -10.44 -1.74 -17.96
C PHE A 92 -10.42 -1.04 -16.61
N ILE A 93 -11.22 0.01 -16.44
CA ILE A 93 -11.34 0.77 -15.19
C ILE A 93 -12.80 0.71 -14.75
N GLU A 94 -13.04 0.24 -13.53
CA GLU A 94 -14.34 0.30 -12.89
C GLU A 94 -14.23 1.07 -11.57
N ALA A 95 -15.30 1.76 -11.21
CA ALA A 95 -15.39 2.42 -9.91
C ALA A 95 -16.73 2.10 -9.25
N SER A 96 -16.67 1.93 -7.95
CA SER A 96 -17.80 1.89 -7.03
C SER A 96 -17.72 3.12 -6.11
N GLU A 97 -18.65 3.25 -5.17
CA GLU A 97 -18.58 4.32 -4.16
C GLU A 97 -17.29 4.23 -3.32
N ILE A 98 -16.78 3.02 -3.09
CA ILE A 98 -15.64 2.78 -2.20
C ILE A 98 -14.34 2.61 -2.99
N TYR A 99 -14.37 1.79 -4.04
CA TYR A 99 -13.15 1.37 -4.75
C TYR A 99 -13.10 1.82 -6.20
N ILE A 100 -11.90 2.22 -6.64
CA ILE A 100 -11.50 2.25 -8.05
C ILE A 100 -10.63 1.02 -8.31
N LYS A 101 -10.94 0.27 -9.36
CA LYS A 101 -10.16 -0.88 -9.81
C LYS A 101 -9.73 -0.71 -11.25
N ILE A 102 -8.50 -1.10 -11.54
CA ILE A 102 -7.91 -1.10 -12.87
C ILE A 102 -7.42 -2.50 -13.17
N TYR A 103 -7.87 -3.07 -14.29
CA TYR A 103 -7.40 -4.33 -14.83
C TYR A 103 -6.65 -4.04 -16.12
N ALA A 104 -5.38 -4.40 -16.16
CA ALA A 104 -4.55 -4.25 -17.34
C ALA A 104 -4.24 -5.62 -17.94
N LYS A 105 -4.43 -5.76 -19.25
CA LYS A 105 -4.14 -6.98 -20.01
C LYS A 105 -2.68 -7.46 -19.88
N LEU A 106 -1.78 -6.57 -19.48
CA LEU A 106 -0.39 -6.94 -19.18
C LEU A 106 -0.24 -7.78 -17.90
N GLY A 107 -1.31 -8.15 -17.19
CA GLY A 107 -1.19 -8.96 -15.98
C GLY A 107 -0.98 -8.10 -14.72
N MET A 108 -1.68 -6.96 -14.65
CA MET A 108 -1.69 -6.09 -13.47
C MET A 108 -3.11 -5.78 -13.07
N VAL A 109 -3.38 -5.86 -11.77
CA VAL A 109 -4.61 -5.38 -11.15
C VAL A 109 -4.27 -4.37 -10.07
N LEU A 110 -4.87 -3.20 -10.13
CA LEU A 110 -4.73 -2.15 -9.11
C LEU A 110 -6.09 -1.91 -8.46
N MET A 111 -6.12 -1.79 -7.14
CA MET A 111 -7.33 -1.50 -6.36
C MET A 111 -7.03 -0.44 -5.30
N TRP A 112 -7.80 0.64 -5.29
CA TRP A 112 -7.65 1.75 -4.36
C TRP A 112 -8.99 2.13 -3.72
N ASN A 113 -9.02 2.30 -2.40
CA ASN A 113 -10.23 2.69 -1.64
C ASN A 113 -10.54 4.20 -1.70
N GLN A 114 -9.89 4.94 -2.61
CA GLN A 114 -10.02 6.40 -2.74
C GLN A 114 -9.55 7.19 -1.50
N GLN A 115 -8.86 6.53 -0.56
CA GLN A 115 -8.32 7.10 0.67
C GLN A 115 -6.87 6.63 0.85
N ASP A 116 -6.59 5.81 1.86
CA ASP A 116 -5.27 5.41 2.34
C ASP A 116 -4.79 4.04 1.82
N ALA A 117 -5.68 3.19 1.31
CA ALA A 117 -5.41 1.79 1.00
C ALA A 117 -5.30 1.52 -0.50
N LEU A 118 -4.10 1.22 -0.96
CA LEU A 118 -3.78 0.85 -2.34
C LEU A 118 -3.16 -0.55 -2.38
N MET A 119 -3.54 -1.31 -3.39
CA MET A 119 -2.99 -2.63 -3.68
C MET A 119 -2.68 -2.77 -5.16
N VAL A 120 -1.54 -3.39 -5.46
CA VAL A 120 -1.17 -3.80 -6.81
C VAL A 120 -0.87 -5.29 -6.78
N GLU A 121 -1.54 -6.02 -7.66
CA GLU A 121 -1.27 -7.41 -7.96
C GLU A 121 -0.63 -7.52 -9.34
N LEU A 122 0.43 -8.32 -9.43
CA LEU A 122 1.17 -8.60 -10.65
C LEU A 122 1.26 -10.10 -10.94
N ASP A 123 1.20 -10.44 -12.22
CA ASP A 123 1.54 -11.77 -12.75
C ASP A 123 3.03 -12.10 -12.50
N ASN A 124 3.34 -13.39 -12.42
CA ASN A 124 4.70 -13.90 -12.15
C ASN A 124 5.76 -13.56 -13.22
N LYS A 125 5.36 -13.11 -14.41
CA LYS A 125 6.29 -12.68 -15.45
C LYS A 125 7.11 -11.44 -15.07
N PHE A 126 6.72 -10.72 -14.02
CA PHE A 126 7.43 -9.56 -13.49
C PHE A 126 8.40 -9.90 -12.34
N ASN A 127 8.57 -11.20 -12.01
CA ASN A 127 9.52 -11.60 -10.98
C ASN A 127 10.94 -11.11 -11.30
N ASN A 128 11.67 -10.61 -10.29
CA ASN A 128 13.02 -10.02 -10.42
C ASN A 128 13.11 -8.80 -11.35
N HIS A 129 11.97 -8.21 -11.72
CA HIS A 129 11.91 -7.12 -12.69
C HIS A 129 11.27 -5.87 -12.14
N THR A 130 10.75 -5.90 -10.91
CA THR A 130 10.15 -4.72 -10.29
C THR A 130 11.19 -3.90 -9.54
N CYS A 131 10.91 -2.62 -9.37
CA CYS A 131 11.58 -1.78 -8.38
C CYS A 131 10.62 -0.69 -7.86
N GLY A 132 10.96 -0.09 -6.73
CA GLY A 132 10.08 0.84 -6.00
C GLY A 132 9.87 0.39 -4.55
N LEU A 133 8.92 1.02 -3.87
CA LEU A 133 8.54 0.69 -2.49
C LEU A 133 8.01 -0.74 -2.34
N CYS A 134 7.50 -1.35 -3.40
CA CYS A 134 7.03 -2.73 -3.42
C CYS A 134 8.12 -3.80 -3.57
N GLY A 135 9.39 -3.39 -3.76
CA GLY A 135 10.52 -4.30 -3.86
C GLY A 135 10.75 -4.93 -5.24
N ASP A 136 11.59 -5.95 -5.27
CA ASP A 136 12.11 -6.56 -6.51
C ASP A 136 11.36 -7.83 -6.98
N TYR A 137 10.43 -8.32 -6.15
CA TYR A 137 9.54 -9.43 -6.46
C TYR A 137 10.32 -10.71 -6.81
N ASN A 138 11.28 -11.06 -5.97
CA ASN A 138 12.16 -12.23 -6.17
C ASN A 138 11.71 -13.48 -5.40
N GLY A 139 10.75 -13.34 -4.48
CA GLY A 139 10.23 -14.42 -3.63
C GLY A 139 11.07 -14.73 -2.40
N ILE A 140 12.05 -13.89 -2.04
CA ILE A 140 13.06 -14.15 -1.01
C ILE A 140 13.04 -13.08 0.08
N GLN A 141 12.28 -13.35 1.14
CA GLN A 141 12.17 -12.45 2.29
C GLN A 141 13.49 -12.26 3.09
N ILE A 142 14.40 -13.25 3.06
CA ILE A 142 15.65 -13.21 3.86
C ILE A 142 16.68 -12.21 3.28
N TYR A 143 16.65 -11.98 1.96
CA TYR A 143 17.47 -10.99 1.27
C TYR A 143 16.59 -9.83 0.81
N ASN A 144 15.87 -9.27 1.77
CA ASN A 144 14.93 -8.19 1.53
C ASN A 144 15.61 -6.94 0.96
N GLU A 145 14.76 -6.02 0.51
CA GLU A 145 15.13 -4.77 -0.16
C GLU A 145 16.06 -3.89 0.69
N PHE A 146 16.03 -4.09 2.01
CA PHE A 146 16.85 -3.36 2.98
C PHE A 146 18.31 -3.83 3.02
N ILE A 147 18.61 -5.07 2.63
CA ILE A 147 19.95 -5.65 2.74
C ILE A 147 20.79 -5.41 1.48
N LYS A 148 20.19 -5.44 0.29
CA LYS A 148 20.90 -5.41 -1.01
C LYS A 148 21.76 -4.18 -1.27
N GLY A 149 21.58 -3.07 -0.55
CA GLY A 149 22.39 -1.85 -0.68
C GLY A 149 23.25 -1.47 0.52
N GLY A 150 23.31 -2.31 1.57
CA GLY A 150 24.15 -2.04 2.76
C GLY A 150 23.39 -1.86 4.07
N ALA A 151 22.32 -2.62 4.29
CA ALA A 151 21.49 -2.60 5.50
C ALA A 151 20.85 -1.22 5.77
N TYR A 152 19.86 -0.86 4.95
CA TYR A 152 19.07 0.36 5.12
C TYR A 152 17.96 0.19 6.16
N ASN A 153 17.59 1.28 6.84
CA ASN A 153 16.32 1.32 7.55
C ASN A 153 15.17 1.62 6.58
N SER A 154 13.92 1.53 7.04
CA SER A 154 12.74 1.73 6.19
C SER A 154 12.64 3.13 5.60
N ILE A 155 13.12 4.15 6.31
CA ILE A 155 13.08 5.55 5.89
C ILE A 155 14.11 5.80 4.78
N THR A 156 15.36 5.39 4.99
CA THR A 156 16.43 5.48 3.98
C THR A 156 16.03 4.73 2.70
N PHE A 157 15.47 3.52 2.82
CA PHE A 157 14.95 2.78 1.66
C PHE A 157 13.84 3.55 0.93
N GLY A 158 12.87 4.11 1.67
CA GLY A 158 11.77 4.87 1.08
C GLY A 158 12.22 6.16 0.39
N ASN A 159 13.19 6.87 0.98
CA ASN A 159 13.79 8.08 0.40
C ASN A 159 14.45 7.83 -0.95
N MET A 160 15.07 6.66 -1.14
CA MET A 160 15.65 6.26 -2.43
C MET A 160 14.61 6.11 -3.55
N GLN A 161 13.33 5.90 -3.20
CA GLN A 161 12.25 5.72 -4.18
C GLN A 161 11.60 7.03 -4.62
N LYS A 162 12.12 8.18 -4.18
CA LYS A 162 11.57 9.50 -4.48
C LYS A 162 11.64 9.85 -5.95
N ILE A 163 10.55 10.39 -6.48
CA ILE A 163 10.51 10.97 -7.83
C ILE A 163 10.84 12.46 -7.75
N SER A 164 12.02 12.81 -8.25
CA SER A 164 12.48 14.20 -8.32
C SER A 164 11.67 15.00 -9.34
N LYS A 165 11.00 16.07 -8.87
CA LYS A 165 10.31 17.02 -9.74
C LYS A 165 11.21 18.24 -9.99
N PRO A 166 11.37 18.71 -11.24
CA PRO A 166 12.28 19.82 -11.55
C PRO A 166 11.95 21.13 -10.83
N THR A 167 10.67 21.37 -10.52
CA THR A 167 10.16 22.66 -10.05
C THR A 167 9.65 22.67 -8.60
N ALA A 168 9.67 21.51 -7.92
CA ALA A 168 9.12 21.39 -6.57
C ALA A 168 10.15 20.77 -5.64
N ARG A 169 10.58 21.53 -4.62
CA ARG A 169 11.36 21.00 -3.51
C ARG A 169 10.40 20.36 -2.51
N CYS A 170 10.62 19.09 -2.22
CA CYS A 170 9.88 18.34 -1.22
C CYS A 170 10.90 17.76 -0.23
N GLU A 171 10.64 17.88 1.07
CA GLU A 171 11.57 17.44 2.12
C GLU A 171 11.37 15.95 2.41
N ASP A 172 12.48 15.27 2.64
CA ASP A 172 12.46 13.86 3.02
C ASP A 172 12.22 13.69 4.51
N PRO A 173 11.53 12.62 4.94
CA PRO A 173 11.48 12.25 6.34
C PRO A 173 12.88 12.06 6.93
N ASP A 174 13.01 12.36 8.22
CA ASP A 174 14.26 12.24 8.96
C ASP A 174 14.68 10.76 9.10
N GLU A 175 15.81 10.40 8.49
CA GLU A 175 16.36 9.05 8.53
C GLU A 175 16.86 8.62 9.91
N THR A 176 17.07 9.59 10.82
CA THR A 176 17.49 9.32 12.21
C THR A 176 16.32 8.99 13.13
N GLN A 177 15.09 9.15 12.65
CA GLN A 177 13.89 8.88 13.44
C GLN A 177 13.76 7.38 13.73
N ALA A 178 13.95 7.02 14.99
CA ALA A 178 13.67 5.67 15.47
C ALA A 178 12.15 5.45 15.58
N LEU A 179 11.69 4.27 15.16
CA LEU A 179 10.32 3.84 15.43
C LEU A 179 10.15 3.59 16.93
N PRO A 180 9.06 4.08 17.54
CA PRO A 180 8.79 3.82 18.95
C PRO A 180 8.57 2.32 19.17
N SER A 181 9.05 1.83 20.31
CA SER A 181 8.71 0.48 20.79
C SER A 181 7.28 0.50 21.33
N CYS A 182 6.45 -0.39 20.82
CA CYS A 182 4.99 -0.41 21.07
C CYS A 182 4.51 -1.73 21.66
N ASN A 183 5.41 -2.41 22.39
CA ASN A 183 5.23 -3.77 22.88
C ASN A 183 4.04 -3.90 23.85
N GLU A 184 3.66 -2.83 24.55
CA GLU A 184 2.51 -2.81 25.45
C GLU A 184 1.17 -3.10 24.76
N HIS A 185 1.07 -2.88 23.44
CA HIS A 185 -0.17 -3.07 22.67
C HIS A 185 -0.30 -4.44 22.02
N ARG A 186 0.71 -5.32 22.19
CA ARG A 186 0.77 -6.62 21.50
C ARG A 186 -0.44 -7.50 21.81
N ASP A 187 -0.81 -7.64 23.08
CA ASP A 187 -1.90 -8.52 23.51
C ASP A 187 -3.27 -8.04 22.97
N GLU A 188 -3.49 -6.72 22.95
CA GLU A 188 -4.71 -6.12 22.38
C GLU A 188 -4.80 -6.41 20.88
N CYS A 189 -3.73 -6.14 20.13
CA CYS A 189 -3.65 -6.37 18.69
C CYS A 189 -3.78 -7.86 18.32
N GLN A 190 -3.10 -8.74 19.06
CA GLN A 190 -3.21 -10.18 18.85
C GLN A 190 -4.65 -10.65 19.06
N ARG A 191 -5.32 -10.21 20.14
CA ARG A 191 -6.71 -10.58 20.42
C ARG A 191 -7.67 -10.11 19.32
N LEU A 192 -7.49 -8.90 18.78
CA LEU A 192 -8.31 -8.37 17.70
C LEU A 192 -8.15 -9.19 16.40
N LEU A 193 -6.90 -9.41 15.97
CA LEU A 193 -6.58 -10.11 14.72
C LEU A 193 -6.80 -11.64 14.80
N THR A 194 -6.91 -12.18 16.01
CA THR A 194 -7.29 -13.59 16.24
C THR A 194 -8.74 -13.75 16.69
N SER A 195 -9.58 -12.73 16.61
CA SER A 195 -11.00 -12.87 16.94
C SER A 195 -11.69 -13.95 16.08
N PRO A 196 -12.84 -14.49 16.50
CA PRO A 196 -13.58 -15.49 15.72
C PRO A 196 -13.94 -15.03 14.30
N ALA A 197 -14.02 -13.72 14.05
CA ALA A 197 -14.27 -13.17 12.72
C ALA A 197 -13.15 -13.49 11.72
N PHE A 198 -11.92 -13.69 12.21
CA PHE A 198 -10.73 -13.97 11.39
C PHE A 198 -10.25 -15.42 11.46
N ALA A 199 -11.10 -16.36 11.90
CA ALA A 199 -10.70 -17.76 12.09
C ALA A 199 -10.09 -18.39 10.82
N ASP A 200 -10.66 -18.12 9.64
CA ASP A 200 -10.18 -18.64 8.34
C ASP A 200 -8.97 -17.87 7.77
N CYS A 201 -8.51 -16.81 8.45
CA CYS A 201 -7.38 -15.99 8.02
C CYS A 201 -6.05 -16.44 8.63
N ARG A 202 -6.10 -17.07 9.82
CA ARG A 202 -4.92 -17.33 10.68
C ARG A 202 -3.80 -18.14 10.02
N LEU A 203 -4.15 -19.05 9.11
CA LEU A 203 -3.19 -19.92 8.42
C LEU A 203 -2.84 -19.44 6.99
N ARG A 204 -3.45 -18.33 6.54
CA ARG A 204 -3.29 -17.80 5.18
C ARG A 204 -2.33 -16.64 5.11
N LEU A 205 -2.15 -15.93 6.22
CA LEU A 205 -1.39 -14.70 6.32
C LEU A 205 -0.32 -14.83 7.41
N ASN A 206 0.76 -14.06 7.26
CA ASN A 206 1.74 -13.88 8.32
C ASN A 206 1.15 -12.94 9.39
N LEU A 207 0.51 -13.53 10.39
CA LEU A 207 -0.18 -12.80 11.46
C LEU A 207 0.74 -11.83 12.22
N GLU A 208 2.00 -12.20 12.46
CA GLU A 208 2.93 -11.39 13.26
C GLU A 208 3.16 -10.01 12.62
N MET A 209 3.26 -9.93 11.29
CA MET A 209 3.46 -8.66 10.59
C MET A 209 2.28 -7.69 10.78
N TYR A 210 1.05 -8.21 10.81
CA TYR A 210 -0.15 -7.40 11.05
C TYR A 210 -0.29 -7.03 12.53
N ILE A 211 0.17 -7.87 13.46
CA ILE A 211 0.23 -7.54 14.89
C ILE A 211 1.19 -6.35 15.09
N GLN A 212 2.38 -6.39 14.49
CA GLN A 212 3.36 -5.30 14.59
C GLN A 212 2.84 -3.99 13.99
N ALA A 213 2.19 -4.03 12.82
CA ALA A 213 1.55 -2.85 12.23
C ALA A 213 0.46 -2.26 13.14
N CYS A 214 -0.39 -3.12 13.72
CA CYS A 214 -1.43 -2.71 14.66
C CYS A 214 -0.86 -2.06 15.93
N MET A 215 0.25 -2.60 16.46
CA MET A 215 0.92 -2.05 17.65
C MET A 215 1.42 -0.62 17.38
N GLN A 216 2.04 -0.40 16.22
CA GLN A 216 2.51 0.93 15.80
C GLN A 216 1.36 1.92 15.64
N ASP A 217 0.25 1.49 15.05
CA ASP A 217 -0.92 2.36 14.92
C ASP A 217 -1.52 2.75 16.27
N LYS A 218 -1.63 1.79 17.20
CA LYS A 218 -2.17 2.04 18.53
C LYS A 218 -1.33 3.06 19.30
N CYS A 219 -0.02 2.92 19.23
CA CYS A 219 0.94 3.88 19.79
C CYS A 219 0.78 5.28 19.21
N ALA A 220 0.76 5.39 17.88
CA ALA A 220 0.73 6.68 17.18
C ALA A 220 -0.50 7.52 17.55
N CYS A 221 -1.54 6.89 18.06
CA CYS A 221 -2.78 7.54 18.44
C CYS A 221 -2.80 8.16 19.83
N ASN A 222 -1.77 7.99 20.66
CA ASN A 222 -1.61 8.68 21.96
C ASN A 222 -2.88 8.66 22.84
N GLY A 223 -3.61 7.54 22.84
CA GLY A 223 -4.85 7.38 23.63
C GLY A 223 -6.10 8.05 23.06
N LYS A 224 -6.04 8.68 21.87
CA LYS A 224 -7.23 9.13 21.15
C LYS A 224 -8.05 7.93 20.68
N THR A 225 -9.35 7.98 20.89
CA THR A 225 -10.32 7.03 20.31
C THR A 225 -10.60 7.41 18.86
N ASP A 226 -9.57 7.39 18.02
CA ASP A 226 -9.71 7.63 16.59
C ASP A 226 -9.82 6.29 15.85
N SER A 227 -10.87 6.17 15.03
CA SER A 227 -11.07 4.99 14.19
C SER A 227 -9.91 4.74 13.22
N PHE A 228 -9.23 5.80 12.75
CA PHE A 228 -8.11 5.66 11.81
C PHE A 228 -6.97 4.79 12.36
N CYS A 229 -6.80 4.76 13.68
CA CYS A 229 -5.75 4.02 14.37
C CYS A 229 -5.82 2.52 14.06
N LEU A 230 -6.90 1.85 14.44
CA LEU A 230 -6.95 0.39 14.37
C LEU A 230 -7.69 -0.11 13.12
N CYS A 231 -8.65 0.66 12.61
CA CYS A 231 -9.56 0.18 11.59
C CYS A 231 -8.86 -0.03 10.25
N SER A 232 -7.85 0.78 9.90
CA SER A 232 -7.13 0.62 8.62
C SER A 232 -6.33 -0.69 8.58
N THR A 233 -5.55 -1.01 9.63
CA THR A 233 -4.78 -2.26 9.67
C THR A 233 -5.66 -3.51 9.76
N ILE A 234 -6.77 -3.46 10.50
CA ILE A 234 -7.69 -4.60 10.59
C ILE A 234 -8.46 -4.78 9.27
N SER A 235 -8.83 -3.68 8.61
CA SER A 235 -9.42 -3.73 7.26
C SER A 235 -8.44 -4.32 6.25
N GLU A 236 -7.16 -3.96 6.33
CA GLU A 236 -6.13 -4.53 5.48
C GLU A 236 -5.99 -6.04 5.72
N TYR A 237 -5.94 -6.48 6.98
CA TYR A 237 -5.88 -7.91 7.31
C TYR A 237 -7.09 -8.68 6.77
N SER A 238 -8.30 -8.12 6.91
CA SER A 238 -9.53 -8.67 6.32
C SER A 238 -9.44 -8.77 4.80
N ARG A 239 -8.96 -7.72 4.13
CA ARG A 239 -8.84 -7.64 2.68
C ARG A 239 -7.84 -8.65 2.13
N GLN A 240 -6.68 -8.77 2.76
CA GLN A 240 -5.64 -9.74 2.40
C GLN A 240 -6.12 -11.17 2.65
N CYS A 241 -6.91 -11.40 3.69
CA CYS A 241 -7.50 -12.70 3.97
C CYS A 241 -8.47 -13.12 2.86
N SER A 242 -9.36 -12.20 2.45
CA SER A 242 -10.29 -12.44 1.35
C SER A 242 -9.56 -12.66 0.02
N HIS A 243 -8.46 -11.92 -0.23
CA HIS A 243 -7.63 -12.11 -1.42
C HIS A 243 -6.97 -13.50 -1.46
N ALA A 244 -6.47 -13.98 -0.31
CA ALA A 244 -5.92 -15.33 -0.15
C ALA A 244 -6.97 -16.46 -0.13
N GLY A 245 -8.22 -16.16 -0.53
CA GLY A 245 -9.33 -17.11 -0.60
C GLY A 245 -9.97 -17.46 0.74
N GLY A 246 -9.60 -16.76 1.81
CA GLY A 246 -10.28 -16.86 3.11
C GLY A 246 -11.60 -16.10 3.13
N ARG A 247 -12.40 -16.32 4.17
CA ARG A 247 -13.70 -15.68 4.36
C ARG A 247 -13.77 -15.01 5.74
N PRO A 248 -13.22 -13.79 5.89
CA PRO A 248 -13.41 -13.04 7.12
C PRO A 248 -14.92 -12.77 7.32
N ARG A 249 -15.37 -12.84 8.57
CA ARG A 249 -16.75 -12.48 8.95
C ARG A 249 -16.81 -11.01 9.32
N GLU A 250 -18.04 -10.54 9.59
CA GLU A 250 -18.26 -9.20 10.12
C GLU A 250 -17.46 -9.01 11.43
N TRP A 251 -16.66 -7.95 11.46
CA TRP A 251 -15.81 -7.59 12.59
C TRP A 251 -16.02 -6.15 13.05
N ARG A 252 -16.69 -5.34 12.21
CA ARG A 252 -17.09 -3.97 12.56
C ARG A 252 -18.33 -4.02 13.43
N THR A 253 -18.40 -3.14 14.42
CA THR A 253 -19.52 -3.04 15.37
C THR A 253 -19.81 -1.57 15.64
N GLU A 254 -20.96 -1.25 16.24
CA GLU A 254 -21.32 0.13 16.60
C GLU A 254 -20.26 0.83 17.49
N ASN A 255 -19.50 0.06 18.26
CA ASN A 255 -18.45 0.57 19.16
C ASN A 255 -17.03 0.39 18.61
N PHE A 256 -16.88 -0.15 17.38
CA PHE A 256 -15.60 -0.45 16.78
C PHE A 256 -15.66 -0.45 15.24
N CYS A 257 -15.07 0.59 14.62
CA CYS A 257 -14.82 0.70 13.18
C CYS A 257 -16.04 0.62 12.24
#